data_AF-A0A7S0J5N6-F1
#
_entry.id   AF-A0A7S0J5N6-F1
#
_cell.length_a   1.000
_cell.length_b   1.000
_cell.length_c   1.000
_cell.angle_alpha   90.00
_cell.angle_beta   90.00
_cell.angle_gamma   90.00
#
_symmetry.space_group_name_H-M   'P 1'
#
loop_
_entity.id
_entity.type
_entity.pdbx_description
1 polymer ?
#
loop_
_entity_poly.entity_id
_entity_poly.type
_entity_poly.pdbx_seq_one_letter_code
_entity_poly.pdbx_strand_id
1 'polypeptide(L)'
;DALTGFGAVVVDEVHERSCENDLALACLSQLAIHHRELAPLKIMLMSATADVRRYKSFMQPLCVASGELEAAEVAVGASADVHNITHHYLTEVLKEVGRPDTPVEPLLGQDRSTLELLNALIKELAVALVRRTVDEDGRGSTVLIFLPTYNAIEAQYRQLQAALPSMCRGLCHLYVLHSSIDMDDCLAALNGEDGAAVRIVLASSVAESS
;
A
#
# COMPACT_ATOMS: atom_id res chain seq x y z
N ASP A 1 6.54 -34.70 0.07
CA ASP A 1 7.68 -34.53 -0.85
C ASP A 1 7.98 -33.09 -1.20
N ALA A 2 7.00 -32.25 -1.56
CA ALA A 2 7.28 -30.87 -2.00
C ALA A 2 8.01 -29.99 -0.96
N LEU A 3 7.83 -30.23 0.35
CA LEU A 3 8.42 -29.42 1.43
C LEU A 3 9.58 -30.10 2.17
N THR A 4 9.94 -31.34 1.80
CA THR A 4 10.87 -32.17 2.58
C THR A 4 12.32 -31.66 2.58
N GLY A 5 12.65 -30.68 1.72
CA GLY A 5 13.96 -30.03 1.65
C GLY A 5 14.05 -28.66 2.35
N PHE A 6 12.97 -28.18 2.98
CA PHE A 6 12.91 -26.85 3.58
C PHE A 6 12.91 -26.94 5.11
N GLY A 7 13.61 -26.01 5.77
CA GLY A 7 13.60 -25.89 7.24
C GLY A 7 12.51 -24.97 7.77
N ALA A 8 11.97 -24.09 6.93
CA ALA A 8 10.89 -23.18 7.30
C ALA A 8 10.04 -22.77 6.08
N VAL A 9 8.80 -22.37 6.34
CA VAL A 9 7.91 -21.68 5.42
C VAL A 9 7.50 -20.35 6.06
N VAL A 10 7.65 -19.27 5.30
CA VAL A 10 7.21 -17.94 5.70
C VAL A 10 5.97 -17.59 4.89
N VAL A 11 4.90 -17.22 5.58
CA VAL A 11 3.68 -16.69 4.97
C VAL A 11 3.63 -15.21 5.31
N ASP A 12 3.82 -14.37 4.31
CA ASP A 12 3.86 -12.92 4.47
C ASP A 12 2.48 -12.28 4.28
N GLU A 13 2.33 -11.07 4.79
CA GLU A 13 1.11 -10.26 4.71
C GLU A 13 -0.19 -10.99 5.05
N VAL A 14 -0.14 -11.80 6.11
CA VAL A 14 -1.32 -12.56 6.56
C VAL A 14 -2.48 -11.65 6.98
N HIS A 15 -2.25 -10.36 7.22
CA HIS A 15 -3.32 -9.42 7.55
C HIS A 15 -4.28 -9.14 6.39
N GLU A 16 -3.85 -9.34 5.14
CA GLU A 16 -4.70 -9.13 3.96
C GLU A 16 -5.78 -10.19 3.77
N ARG A 17 -5.58 -11.37 4.37
CA ARG A 17 -6.54 -12.49 4.27
C ARG A 17 -6.85 -12.88 2.82
N SER A 18 -5.82 -12.90 1.97
CA SER A 18 -5.94 -13.41 0.60
C SER A 18 -6.34 -14.89 0.60
N CYS A 19 -7.03 -15.31 -0.47
CA CYS A 19 -7.46 -16.70 -0.63
C CYS A 19 -6.24 -17.65 -0.63
N GLU A 20 -5.14 -17.20 -1.23
CA GLU A 20 -3.87 -17.90 -1.35
C GLU A 20 -3.24 -18.10 0.03
N ASN A 21 -3.18 -17.05 0.86
CA ASN A 21 -2.66 -17.14 2.22
C ASN A 21 -3.53 -18.06 3.09
N ASP A 22 -4.85 -17.88 3.06
CA ASP A 22 -5.77 -18.71 3.85
C ASP A 22 -5.69 -20.19 3.42
N LEU A 23 -5.57 -20.47 2.11
CA LEU A 23 -5.38 -21.83 1.60
C LEU A 23 -4.02 -22.41 1.99
N ALA A 24 -2.94 -21.66 1.82
CA ALA A 24 -1.60 -22.08 2.19
C ALA A 24 -1.54 -22.43 3.68
N LEU A 25 -2.11 -21.61 4.54
CA LEU A 25 -2.18 -21.85 5.98
C LEU A 25 -2.99 -23.10 6.32
N ALA A 26 -4.12 -23.32 5.65
CA ALA A 26 -4.91 -24.54 5.85
C ALA A 26 -4.13 -25.80 5.44
N CYS A 27 -3.46 -25.76 4.28
CA CYS A 27 -2.62 -26.87 3.81
C CYS A 27 -1.43 -27.12 4.74
N LEU A 28 -0.69 -26.08 5.13
CA LEU A 28 0.45 -26.18 6.05
C LEU A 28 0.02 -26.74 7.41
N SER A 29 -1.13 -26.31 7.92
CA SER A 29 -1.67 -26.82 9.19
C SER A 29 -2.00 -28.30 9.10
N GLN A 30 -2.69 -28.73 8.03
CA GLN A 30 -3.01 -30.13 7.82
C GLN A 30 -1.74 -30.99 7.68
N LEU A 31 -0.76 -30.50 6.93
CA LEU A 31 0.50 -31.21 6.71
C LEU A 31 1.29 -31.36 8.01
N ALA A 32 1.45 -30.29 8.78
CA ALA A 32 2.20 -30.30 10.03
C ALA A 32 1.57 -31.22 11.10
N ILE A 33 0.23 -31.33 11.14
CA ILE A 33 -0.46 -32.23 12.08
C ILE A 33 -0.29 -33.71 11.70
N HIS A 34 -0.36 -34.03 10.40
CA HIS A 34 -0.52 -35.42 9.96
C HIS A 34 0.78 -36.07 9.44
N HIS A 35 1.79 -35.28 9.06
CA HIS A 35 3.03 -35.80 8.47
C HIS A 35 4.24 -35.61 9.39
N ARG A 36 4.60 -36.66 10.14
CA ARG A 36 5.74 -36.66 11.08
C ARG A 36 7.09 -36.36 10.42
N GLU A 37 7.24 -36.61 9.12
CA GLU A 37 8.47 -36.32 8.38
C GLU A 37 8.70 -34.81 8.17
N LEU A 38 7.63 -34.02 8.24
CA LEU A 38 7.68 -32.56 8.20
C LEU A 38 7.73 -31.93 9.60
N ALA A 39 7.88 -32.73 10.67
CA ALA A 39 8.02 -32.24 12.04
C ALA A 39 9.15 -31.21 12.27
N PRO A 40 10.28 -31.19 11.52
CA PRO A 40 11.26 -30.11 11.69
C PRO A 40 10.88 -28.79 10.98
N LEU A 41 9.79 -28.75 10.19
CA LEU A 41 9.42 -27.58 9.39
C LEU A 41 8.82 -26.48 10.27
N LYS A 42 9.46 -25.32 10.32
CA LYS A 42 8.95 -24.15 11.04
C LYS A 42 7.99 -23.35 10.17
N ILE A 43 6.88 -22.89 10.73
CA ILE A 43 5.94 -22.00 10.03
C ILE A 43 6.04 -20.62 10.69
N MET A 44 6.32 -19.60 9.89
CA MET A 44 6.40 -18.21 10.32
C MET A 44 5.32 -17.39 9.62
N LEU A 45 4.52 -16.67 10.40
CA LEU A 45 3.51 -15.75 9.90
C LEU A 45 4.04 -14.33 10.07
N MET A 46 4.13 -13.58 8.97
CA MET A 46 4.58 -12.19 8.95
C MET A 46 3.43 -11.25 8.63
N SER A 47 3.43 -10.10 9.31
CA SER A 47 2.43 -9.05 9.11
C SER A 47 2.85 -7.74 9.74
N ALA A 48 2.52 -6.63 9.08
CA ALA A 48 2.63 -5.29 9.63
C ALA A 48 1.57 -4.92 10.68
N THR A 49 0.34 -5.44 10.57
CA THR A 49 -0.83 -4.94 11.35
C THR A 49 -1.77 -6.02 11.89
N ALA A 50 -1.44 -7.31 11.74
CA ALA A 50 -2.33 -8.41 12.13
C ALA A 50 -2.68 -8.43 13.63
N ASP A 51 -3.91 -8.86 13.96
CA ASP A 51 -4.24 -9.26 15.33
C ASP A 51 -3.53 -10.58 15.66
N VAL A 52 -2.36 -10.45 16.28
CA VAL A 52 -1.50 -11.57 16.67
C VAL A 52 -2.25 -12.61 17.50
N ARG A 53 -3.22 -12.19 18.34
CA ARG A 53 -3.98 -13.12 19.19
C ARG A 53 -4.82 -14.08 18.36
N ARG A 54 -5.41 -13.59 17.27
CA ARG A 54 -6.21 -14.42 16.36
C ARG A 54 -5.35 -15.51 15.71
N TYR A 55 -4.16 -15.14 15.24
CA TYR A 55 -3.24 -16.08 14.61
C TYR A 55 -2.65 -17.08 15.60
N LYS A 56 -2.29 -16.64 16.82
CA LYS A 56 -1.88 -17.54 17.91
C LYS A 56 -2.95 -18.58 18.21
N SER A 57 -4.21 -18.14 18.36
CA SER A 57 -5.32 -19.06 18.62
C SER A 57 -5.55 -20.04 17.46
N PHE A 58 -5.40 -19.60 16.22
CA PHE A 58 -5.56 -20.45 15.04
C PHE A 58 -4.44 -21.49 14.90
N MET A 59 -3.20 -21.11 15.23
CA MET A 59 -2.01 -21.98 15.16
C MET A 59 -1.84 -22.90 16.37
N GLN A 60 -2.62 -22.72 17.45
CA GLN A 60 -2.51 -23.51 18.68
C GLN A 60 -2.48 -25.04 18.46
N PRO A 61 -3.28 -25.64 17.56
CA PRO A 61 -3.22 -27.08 17.30
C PRO A 61 -1.83 -27.56 16.83
N LEU A 62 -1.09 -26.71 16.11
CA LEU A 62 0.25 -27.02 15.62
C LEU A 62 1.28 -27.00 16.75
N CYS A 63 1.20 -26.02 17.64
CA CYS A 63 2.04 -25.95 18.84
C CYS A 63 1.86 -27.21 19.68
N VAL A 64 0.61 -27.59 19.95
CA VAL A 64 0.28 -28.79 20.74
C VAL A 64 0.82 -30.06 20.08
N ALA A 65 0.67 -30.21 18.77
CA ALA A 65 1.19 -31.36 18.03
C ALA A 65 2.73 -31.45 18.07
N SER A 66 3.40 -30.30 18.18
CA SER A 66 4.86 -30.17 18.23
C SER A 66 5.42 -30.22 19.66
N GLY A 67 4.57 -30.30 20.68
CA GLY A 67 4.96 -30.27 22.10
C GLY A 67 5.26 -28.86 22.64
N GLU A 68 4.90 -27.81 21.91
CA GLU A 68 5.03 -26.42 22.31
C GLU A 68 3.75 -25.92 23.00
N LEU A 69 3.89 -25.01 23.97
CA LEU A 69 2.76 -24.46 24.73
C LEU A 69 1.98 -23.41 23.93
N GLU A 70 2.67 -22.57 23.18
CA GLU A 70 2.10 -21.48 22.38
C GLU A 70 3.06 -21.04 21.28
N ALA A 71 2.55 -20.34 20.28
CA ALA A 71 3.36 -19.77 19.21
C ALA A 71 4.17 -18.57 19.71
N ALA A 72 5.47 -18.55 19.39
CA ALA A 72 6.34 -17.42 19.68
C ALA A 72 5.89 -16.16 18.91
N GLU A 73 6.02 -15.00 19.55
CA GLU A 73 5.75 -13.70 18.96
C GLU A 73 7.02 -12.87 18.96
N VAL A 74 7.37 -12.34 17.78
CA VAL A 74 8.54 -11.49 17.60
C VAL A 74 8.08 -10.21 16.91
N ALA A 75 8.19 -9.09 17.61
CA ALA A 75 7.99 -7.78 17.03
C ALA A 75 9.33 -7.29 16.46
N VAL A 76 9.41 -7.14 15.14
CA VAL A 76 10.55 -6.52 14.46
C VAL A 76 10.23 -5.03 14.28
N GLY A 77 11.14 -4.14 14.70
CA GLY A 77 10.98 -2.69 14.45
C GLY A 77 10.87 -1.77 15.66
N ALA A 78 11.24 -2.20 16.88
CA ALA A 78 11.35 -1.29 18.04
C ALA A 78 12.36 -0.13 17.85
N SER A 79 13.13 -0.14 16.76
CA SER A 79 14.08 0.90 16.33
C SER A 79 13.69 1.57 15.01
N ALA A 80 12.45 1.41 14.52
CA ALA A 80 12.03 2.10 13.31
C ALA A 80 12.04 3.63 13.55
N ASP A 81 12.66 4.37 12.65
CA ASP A 81 12.62 5.84 12.67
C ASP A 81 11.17 6.29 12.48
N VAL A 82 10.49 6.60 13.59
CA VAL A 82 9.11 7.11 13.55
C VAL A 82 9.17 8.51 12.95
N HIS A 83 8.87 8.61 11.66
CA HIS A 83 8.64 9.89 11.02
C HIS A 83 7.26 10.38 11.45
N ASN A 84 7.17 11.61 11.98
CA ASN A 84 5.90 12.18 12.36
C ASN A 84 5.05 12.41 11.10
N ILE A 85 3.96 11.64 10.97
CA ILE A 85 2.99 11.76 9.89
C ILE A 85 1.87 12.69 10.34
N THR A 86 1.64 13.76 9.58
CA THR A 86 0.51 14.66 9.81
C THR A 86 -0.67 14.22 8.94
N HIS A 87 -1.83 14.01 9.56
CA HIS A 87 -3.05 13.64 8.85
C HIS A 87 -3.91 14.87 8.57
N HIS A 88 -4.33 15.01 7.32
CA HIS A 88 -5.28 16.03 6.87
C HIS A 88 -6.54 15.35 6.35
N TYR A 89 -7.70 15.83 6.78
CA TYR A 89 -9.01 15.38 6.34
C TYR A 89 -9.61 16.34 5.32
N LEU A 90 -10.77 15.98 4.79
CA LEU A 90 -11.44 16.68 3.69
C LEU A 90 -11.58 18.19 3.93
N THR A 91 -11.88 18.61 5.16
CA THR A 91 -12.00 20.03 5.54
C THR A 91 -10.69 20.81 5.43
N GLU A 92 -9.56 20.19 5.77
CA GLU A 92 -8.25 20.80 5.58
C GLU A 92 -7.85 20.83 4.11
N VAL A 93 -8.15 19.76 3.37
CA VAL A 93 -7.91 19.68 1.92
C VAL A 93 -8.65 20.79 1.18
N LEU A 94 -9.92 21.04 1.52
CA LEU A 94 -10.71 22.13 0.94
C LEU A 94 -10.11 23.51 1.20
N LYS A 95 -9.49 23.72 2.37
CA LYS A 95 -8.74 24.95 2.65
C LYS A 95 -7.48 25.05 1.79
N GLU A 96 -6.74 23.95 1.66
CA GLU A 96 -5.50 23.89 0.86
C GLU A 96 -5.75 24.23 -0.61
N VAL A 97 -6.87 23.76 -1.18
CA VAL A 97 -7.23 24.08 -2.59
C VAL A 97 -7.94 25.43 -2.76
N GLY A 98 -8.06 26.23 -1.68
CA GLY A 98 -8.68 27.56 -1.73
C GLY A 98 -10.20 27.57 -1.82
N ARG A 99 -10.86 26.51 -1.35
CA ARG A 99 -12.33 26.34 -1.35
C ARG A 99 -12.91 26.00 0.04
N PRO A 100 -12.60 26.78 1.10
CA PRO A 100 -12.96 26.46 2.48
C PRO A 100 -14.47 26.36 2.73
N ASP A 101 -15.28 27.07 1.95
CA ASP A 101 -16.74 27.14 2.11
C ASP A 101 -17.50 26.06 1.32
N THR A 102 -16.80 25.11 0.70
CA THR A 102 -17.45 24.04 -0.07
C THR A 102 -18.12 23.05 0.89
N PRO A 103 -19.41 22.73 0.69
CA PRO A 103 -20.09 21.71 1.49
C PRO A 103 -19.45 20.35 1.26
N VAL A 104 -19.29 19.57 2.33
CA VAL A 104 -18.63 18.25 2.29
C VAL A 104 -19.63 17.13 1.96
N GLU A 105 -20.92 17.34 2.18
CA GLU A 105 -21.97 16.35 2.01
C GLU A 105 -22.01 15.76 0.58
N PRO A 106 -21.84 16.54 -0.51
CA PRO A 106 -21.77 16.00 -1.87
C PRO A 106 -20.53 15.14 -2.15
N LEU A 107 -19.52 15.17 -1.26
CA LEU A 107 -18.26 14.44 -1.42
C LEU A 107 -18.25 13.12 -0.65
N LEU A 108 -19.31 12.82 0.11
CA LEU A 108 -19.43 11.62 0.96
C LEU A 108 -20.28 10.50 0.32
N GLY A 109 -20.83 10.73 -0.87
CA GLY A 109 -21.59 9.73 -1.62
C GLY A 109 -20.73 8.64 -2.26
N GLN A 110 -21.40 7.62 -2.81
CA GLN A 110 -20.77 6.55 -3.61
C GLN A 110 -21.26 6.53 -5.06
N ASP A 111 -21.96 7.58 -5.48
CA ASP A 111 -22.46 7.69 -6.83
C ASP A 111 -21.39 8.27 -7.78
N ARG A 112 -21.69 8.21 -9.07
CA ARG A 112 -20.77 8.70 -10.11
C ARG A 112 -20.49 10.20 -9.96
N SER A 113 -21.47 10.99 -9.54
CA SER A 113 -21.30 12.44 -9.38
C SER A 113 -20.30 12.76 -8.26
N THR A 114 -20.37 12.04 -7.14
CA THR A 114 -19.39 12.15 -6.05
C THR A 114 -17.98 11.82 -6.52
N LEU A 115 -17.82 10.71 -7.28
CA LEU A 115 -16.50 10.32 -7.81
C LEU A 115 -15.91 11.38 -8.75
N GLU A 116 -16.74 12.00 -9.59
CA GLU A 116 -16.30 13.09 -10.47
C GLU A 116 -15.84 14.32 -9.69
N LEU A 117 -16.56 14.69 -8.61
CA LEU A 117 -16.16 15.76 -7.70
C LEU A 117 -14.86 15.44 -6.95
N LEU A 118 -14.73 14.22 -6.42
CA LEU A 118 -13.52 13.77 -5.73
C LEU A 118 -12.31 13.75 -6.66
N ASN A 119 -12.44 13.25 -7.89
CA ASN A 119 -11.36 13.29 -8.88
C ASN A 119 -10.92 14.72 -9.18
N ALA A 120 -11.87 15.64 -9.37
CA ALA A 120 -11.55 17.06 -9.58
C ALA A 120 -10.80 17.66 -8.38
N LEU A 121 -11.22 17.34 -7.15
CA LEU A 121 -10.56 17.78 -5.92
C LEU A 121 -9.16 17.21 -5.78
N ILE A 122 -8.96 15.91 -6.06
CA ILE A 122 -7.64 15.25 -6.04
C ILE A 122 -6.70 15.92 -7.05
N LYS A 123 -7.20 16.27 -8.24
CA LYS A 123 -6.41 17.01 -9.24
C LYS A 123 -5.96 18.37 -8.69
N GLU A 124 -6.88 19.14 -8.11
CA GLU A 124 -6.58 20.46 -7.56
C GLU A 124 -5.59 20.38 -6.39
N LEU A 125 -5.75 19.39 -5.50
CA LEU A 125 -4.83 19.14 -4.40
C LEU A 125 -3.43 18.74 -4.90
N ALA A 126 -3.33 17.78 -5.82
CA ALA A 126 -2.05 17.37 -6.39
C ALA A 126 -1.31 18.55 -7.02
N VAL A 127 -2.02 19.40 -7.76
CA VAL A 127 -1.47 20.63 -8.34
C VAL A 127 -0.99 21.60 -7.25
N ALA A 128 -1.77 21.82 -6.19
CA ALA A 128 -1.38 22.69 -5.08
C ALA A 128 -0.11 22.19 -4.37
N LEU A 129 -0.04 20.90 -4.07
CA LEU A 129 1.12 20.27 -3.41
C LEU A 129 2.38 20.35 -4.27
N VAL A 130 2.25 20.10 -5.58
CA VAL A 130 3.37 20.20 -6.52
C VAL A 130 3.91 21.63 -6.55
N ARG A 131 3.05 22.65 -6.64
CA ARG A 131 3.48 24.06 -6.65
C ARG A 131 4.27 24.40 -5.40
N ARG A 132 3.71 24.05 -4.23
CA ARG A 132 4.37 24.30 -2.95
C ARG A 132 5.75 23.65 -2.89
N THR A 133 5.87 22.42 -3.39
CA THR A 133 7.14 21.70 -3.28
C THR A 133 8.21 22.18 -4.28
N VAL A 134 7.80 22.60 -5.48
CA VAL A 134 8.71 23.23 -6.45
C VAL A 134 9.27 24.54 -5.89
N ASP A 135 8.48 25.27 -5.10
CA ASP A 135 8.87 26.55 -4.51
C ASP A 135 9.72 26.38 -3.23
N GLU A 136 9.60 25.27 -2.48
CA GLU A 136 10.12 25.18 -1.12
C GLU A 136 11.51 24.56 -0.94
N ASP A 137 12.03 23.63 -1.76
CA ASP A 137 13.43 23.18 -1.62
C ASP A 137 13.85 22.30 -2.78
N GLY A 138 15.11 22.43 -3.25
CA GLY A 138 15.71 21.62 -4.32
C GLY A 138 15.90 20.12 -4.00
N ARG A 139 15.18 19.60 -3.01
CA ARG A 139 15.10 18.16 -2.69
C ARG A 139 13.85 17.62 -3.37
N GLY A 140 14.05 16.63 -4.24
CA GLY A 140 12.93 16.05 -4.98
C GLY A 140 11.85 15.51 -4.04
N SER A 141 10.58 15.78 -4.33
CA SER A 141 9.44 15.25 -3.55
C SER A 141 8.63 14.23 -4.32
N THR A 142 7.91 13.38 -3.59
CA THR A 142 7.02 12.38 -4.17
C THR A 142 5.61 12.56 -3.62
N VAL A 143 4.62 12.64 -4.51
CA VAL A 143 3.19 12.65 -4.19
C VAL A 143 2.61 11.32 -4.64
N LEU A 144 2.25 10.45 -3.69
CA LEU A 144 1.56 9.18 -3.94
C LEU A 144 0.05 9.38 -3.80
N ILE A 145 -0.71 9.00 -4.82
CA ILE A 145 -2.16 9.17 -4.89
C ILE A 145 -2.80 7.80 -5.08
N PHE A 146 -3.52 7.34 -4.06
CA PHE A 146 -4.32 6.12 -4.14
C PHE A 146 -5.66 6.37 -4.81
N LEU A 147 -5.97 5.57 -5.83
CA LEU A 147 -7.21 5.65 -6.60
C LEU A 147 -7.88 4.26 -6.64
N PRO A 148 -9.22 4.22 -6.55
CA PRO A 148 -9.93 2.96 -6.29
C PRO A 148 -9.97 2.02 -7.50
N THR A 149 -9.79 2.53 -8.72
CA THR A 149 -9.93 1.73 -9.95
C THR A 149 -8.94 2.20 -11.02
N TYR A 150 -8.60 1.31 -11.94
CA TYR A 150 -7.81 1.65 -13.13
C TYR A 150 -8.42 2.80 -13.95
N ASN A 151 -9.75 2.84 -14.07
CA ASN A 151 -10.43 3.94 -14.77
C ASN A 151 -10.23 5.29 -14.06
N ALA A 152 -10.21 5.30 -12.73
CA ALA A 152 -9.91 6.51 -11.95
C ALA A 152 -8.46 6.94 -12.15
N ILE A 153 -7.52 5.99 -12.14
CA ILE A 153 -6.11 6.21 -12.45
C ILE A 153 -5.95 6.85 -13.83
N GLU A 154 -6.56 6.27 -14.86
CA GLU A 154 -6.43 6.78 -16.24
C GLU A 154 -7.07 8.17 -16.39
N ALA A 155 -8.24 8.40 -15.78
CA ALA A 155 -8.90 9.70 -15.79
C ALA A 155 -8.02 10.77 -15.10
N GLN A 156 -7.46 10.44 -13.94
CA GLN A 156 -6.59 11.33 -13.18
C GLN A 156 -5.28 11.60 -13.92
N TYR A 157 -4.70 10.57 -14.55
CA TYR A 157 -3.48 10.68 -15.36
C TYR A 157 -3.66 11.70 -16.48
N ARG A 158 -4.74 11.59 -17.27
CA ARG A 158 -5.03 12.51 -18.37
C ARG A 158 -5.21 13.95 -17.89
N GLN A 159 -5.90 14.16 -16.76
CA GLN A 159 -6.11 15.48 -16.19
C GLN A 159 -4.81 16.13 -15.70
N LEU A 160 -3.95 15.35 -15.02
CA LEU A 160 -2.67 15.84 -14.51
C LEU A 160 -1.65 16.06 -15.65
N GLN A 161 -1.57 15.15 -16.61
CA GLN A 161 -0.72 15.28 -17.78
C GLN A 161 -1.00 16.56 -18.58
N ALA A 162 -2.26 17.00 -18.62
CA ALA A 162 -2.63 18.26 -19.26
C ALA A 162 -2.24 19.51 -18.44
N ALA A 163 -2.18 19.40 -17.10
CA ALA A 163 -1.98 20.54 -16.20
C ALA A 163 -0.49 20.79 -15.82
N LEU A 164 0.29 19.72 -15.67
CA LEU A 164 1.66 19.76 -15.12
C LEU A 164 2.73 20.37 -16.06
N PRO A 165 2.73 20.14 -17.40
CA PRO A 165 3.78 20.64 -18.28
C PRO A 165 3.93 22.16 -18.25
N SER A 166 2.80 22.88 -18.17
CA SER A 166 2.75 24.34 -18.03
C SER A 166 3.32 24.85 -16.72
N MET A 167 3.40 24.01 -15.69
CA MET A 167 3.65 24.42 -14.31
C MET A 167 5.09 24.16 -13.86
N CYS A 168 5.67 23.02 -14.29
CA CYS A 168 6.95 22.57 -13.75
C CYS A 168 8.14 22.65 -14.72
N ARG A 169 8.00 23.27 -15.90
CA ARG A 169 9.06 23.32 -16.94
C ARG A 169 9.71 21.95 -17.26
N GLY A 170 8.96 20.86 -17.12
CA GLY A 170 9.45 19.48 -17.34
C GLY A 170 10.14 18.82 -16.14
N LEU A 171 10.15 19.44 -14.96
CA LEU A 171 10.75 18.87 -13.73
C LEU A 171 9.78 17.97 -12.93
N CYS A 172 8.53 17.82 -13.40
CA CYS A 172 7.51 16.99 -12.77
C CYS A 172 7.22 15.78 -13.65
N HIS A 173 7.40 14.57 -13.11
CA HIS A 173 7.12 13.32 -13.82
C HIS A 173 5.94 12.59 -13.19
N LEU A 174 5.14 11.95 -14.06
CA LEU A 174 3.90 11.28 -13.70
C LEU A 174 4.04 9.77 -13.97
N TYR A 175 3.80 8.98 -12.94
CA TYR A 175 3.93 7.54 -12.93
C TYR A 175 2.62 6.87 -12.56
N VAL A 176 2.49 5.60 -12.97
CA VAL A 176 1.34 4.76 -12.61
C VAL A 176 1.84 3.45 -12.03
N LEU A 177 1.29 3.07 -10.88
CA LEU A 177 1.49 1.78 -10.23
C LEU A 177 0.17 1.01 -10.24
N HIS A 178 0.13 -0.08 -11.00
CA HIS A 178 -1.01 -0.97 -11.09
C HIS A 178 -0.54 -2.37 -11.46
N SER A 179 -1.24 -3.41 -11.01
CA SER A 179 -0.86 -4.82 -11.23
C SER A 179 -0.81 -5.25 -12.70
N SER A 180 -1.36 -4.43 -13.61
CA SER A 180 -1.34 -4.66 -15.05
C SER A 180 -0.21 -3.93 -15.79
N ILE A 181 0.64 -3.19 -15.08
CA ILE A 181 1.78 -2.47 -15.64
C ILE A 181 3.03 -3.33 -15.48
N ASP A 182 3.97 -3.18 -16.41
CA ASP A 182 5.22 -3.91 -16.36
C ASP A 182 6.01 -3.58 -15.08
N MET A 183 6.71 -4.57 -14.53
CA MET A 183 7.46 -4.42 -13.29
C MET A 183 8.64 -3.46 -13.48
N ASP A 184 9.26 -3.43 -14.66
CA ASP A 184 10.36 -2.51 -14.96
C ASP A 184 9.86 -1.05 -14.92
N ASP A 185 8.66 -0.78 -15.45
CA ASP A 185 8.02 0.54 -15.41
C ASP A 185 7.65 0.95 -13.98
N CYS A 186 7.17 0.00 -13.16
CA CYS A 186 6.88 0.24 -11.75
C CYS A 186 8.16 0.56 -10.96
N LEU A 187 9.25 -0.16 -11.22
CA LEU A 187 10.55 0.08 -10.57
C LEU A 187 11.15 1.42 -10.99
N ALA A 188 11.01 1.82 -12.25
CA ALA A 188 11.44 3.13 -12.72
C ALA A 188 10.71 4.27 -11.96
N ALA A 189 9.43 4.09 -11.63
CA ALA A 189 8.67 5.03 -10.81
C ALA A 189 9.21 5.16 -9.37
N LEU A 190 9.75 4.08 -8.81
CA LEU A 190 10.22 4.02 -7.42
C LEU A 190 11.68 4.49 -7.27
N ASN A 191 12.55 4.19 -8.24
CA ASN A 191 13.99 4.45 -8.13
C ASN A 191 14.38 5.91 -8.39
N GLY A 192 13.53 6.69 -9.08
CA GLY A 192 13.74 8.13 -9.23
C GLY A 192 14.99 8.54 -10.01
N GLU A 193 15.43 7.70 -10.96
CA GLU A 193 16.65 7.88 -11.76
C GLU A 193 16.53 8.94 -12.86
N ASP A 194 15.39 9.63 -12.91
CA ASP A 194 14.92 10.52 -13.97
C ASP A 194 15.28 12.00 -13.77
N GLY A 195 15.87 12.35 -12.62
CA GLY A 195 16.22 13.73 -12.28
C GLY A 195 15.01 14.63 -12.01
N ALA A 196 13.81 14.07 -11.82
CA ALA A 196 12.61 14.84 -11.52
C ALA A 196 12.71 15.50 -10.14
N ALA A 197 12.33 16.78 -10.08
CA ALA A 197 12.19 17.51 -8.82
C ALA A 197 10.89 17.14 -8.11
N VAL A 198 9.85 16.73 -8.83
CA VAL A 198 8.62 16.22 -8.22
C VAL A 198 8.12 15.00 -8.97
N ARG A 199 7.86 13.91 -8.24
CA ARG A 199 7.29 12.68 -8.77
C ARG A 199 5.86 12.56 -8.31
N ILE A 200 4.94 12.30 -9.22
CA ILE A 200 3.54 12.04 -8.89
C ILE A 200 3.24 10.60 -9.29
N VAL A 201 2.84 9.79 -8.33
CA VAL A 201 2.60 8.36 -8.52
C VAL A 201 1.12 8.09 -8.30
N LEU A 202 0.43 7.64 -9.34
CA LEU A 202 -0.96 7.21 -9.27
C LEU A 202 -0.99 5.71 -9.03
N ALA A 203 -1.51 5.28 -7.88
CA ALA A 203 -1.46 3.88 -7.47
C ALA A 203 -2.86 3.32 -7.16
N SER A 204 -3.04 2.02 -7.39
CA SER A 204 -4.08 1.26 -6.69
C SER A 204 -3.55 0.75 -5.34
N SER A 205 -4.31 -0.10 -4.66
CA SER A 205 -3.89 -0.78 -3.43
C SER A 205 -2.61 -1.62 -3.58
N VAL A 206 -2.11 -1.84 -4.81
CA VAL A 206 -0.82 -2.50 -5.06
C VAL A 206 0.36 -1.75 -4.42
N ALA A 207 0.23 -0.44 -4.15
CA ALA A 207 1.26 0.31 -3.43
C ALA A 207 1.04 0.34 -1.91
N GLU A 208 -0.01 -0.31 -1.39
CA GLU A 208 -0.32 -0.37 0.04
C GLU A 208 0.45 -1.49 0.76
N SER A 209 0.70 -2.60 0.07
CA SER A 209 1.54 -3.70 0.55
C SER A 209 2.37 -4.30 -0.59
N SER A 210 3.54 -4.84 -0.26
CA SER A 210 4.38 -5.67 -1.12
C SER A 210 5.23 -6.59 -0.27
#